data_AF-A0A7W0M937-F1
#
_entry.id   AF-A0A7W0M937-F1
#
_cell.length_a   1.000
_cell.length_b   1.000
_cell.length_c   1.000
_cell.angle_alpha   90.00
_cell.angle_beta   90.00
_cell.angle_gamma   90.00
#
_symmetry.space_group_name_H-M   'P 1'
#
loop_
_entity.id
_entity.type
_entity.pdbx_description
1 polymer ?
#
loop_
_entity_poly.entity_id
_entity_poly.type
_entity_poly.pdbx_seq_one_letter_code
_entity_poly.pdbx_strand_id
1 'polypeptide(L)'
;MAESELRRAIEQGQAAGELTAALARLGNYELRSEEEALAVAELVANWPEWESTRPSPFPAALGFFQQVETGEAFATLVEYGLPHVRNLFDAIYKQPPSPQRTEELLFATKILVLYHDPSDLPRIAAAAWEPSLDHESLWSVIFQSIGEGYPLQRELVEALREPLPDGGAAIAYLDFVNAIAIETPLPHPFDTLAGHAMLESWLAEDGEGSSSTARSAAAALPHLAEADRGRLIEVGLRHPVKEVRMQAAFAAARFGDRTAVESLSQACLDPKTSATAIVFLENLGELNAIPVRAKNPDFMAVAEMCRWLAHPMEFGRPPDEASLYDARTLVWPPSKEPRRLWLVRYLYRGIRPDGSDEAGIGMVGSITFALYDEARQELPPEDVYALHCCWELEVENDPRAPQERNVAAGRELLRVAGNPGF
;
A
#
# COMPACT_ATOMS: atom_id res chain seq x y z
N MET A 1 -16.73 -24.05 33.05
CA MET A 1 -15.62 -23.15 32.67
C MET A 1 -16.16 -21.74 32.73
N ALA A 2 -15.33 -20.73 33.00
CA ALA A 2 -15.80 -19.35 32.97
C ALA A 2 -16.08 -18.98 31.50
N GLU A 3 -17.26 -18.44 31.24
CA GLU A 3 -17.66 -17.98 29.90
C GLU A 3 -16.69 -16.91 29.39
N SER A 4 -16.25 -17.04 28.14
CA SER A 4 -15.31 -16.11 27.51
C SER A 4 -15.88 -14.69 27.43
N GLU A 5 -15.01 -13.69 27.45
CA GLU A 5 -15.40 -12.28 27.32
C GLU A 5 -16.12 -12.01 26.00
N LEU A 6 -15.64 -12.66 24.92
CA LEU A 6 -16.25 -12.60 23.60
C LEU A 6 -17.69 -13.14 23.60
N ARG A 7 -17.94 -14.32 24.16
CA ARG A 7 -19.29 -14.92 24.19
C ARG A 7 -20.25 -14.01 24.96
N ARG A 8 -19.81 -13.48 26.11
CA ARG A 8 -20.59 -12.51 26.88
C ARG A 8 -20.91 -11.24 26.09
N ALA A 9 -19.94 -10.71 25.34
CA ALA A 9 -20.15 -9.54 24.50
C ALA A 9 -21.14 -9.80 23.36
N ILE A 10 -21.08 -10.98 22.73
CA ILE A 10 -22.03 -11.41 21.69
C ILE A 10 -23.44 -11.48 22.28
N GLU A 11 -23.64 -12.21 23.38
CA GLU A 11 -24.95 -12.40 24.00
C GLU A 11 -25.57 -11.08 24.46
N GLN A 12 -24.78 -10.22 25.12
CA GLN A 12 -25.24 -8.89 25.55
C GLN A 12 -25.58 -7.99 24.36
N GLY A 13 -24.73 -8.00 23.33
CA GLY A 13 -24.94 -7.22 22.11
C GLY A 13 -26.21 -7.63 21.36
N GLN A 14 -26.47 -8.94 21.26
CA GLN A 14 -27.70 -9.47 20.65
C GLN A 14 -28.93 -9.12 21.49
N ALA A 15 -28.89 -9.33 22.81
CA ALA A 15 -30.01 -9.02 23.69
C ALA A 15 -30.39 -7.53 23.69
N ALA A 16 -29.40 -6.63 23.55
CA ALA A 16 -29.61 -5.19 23.49
C ALA A 16 -29.90 -4.64 22.07
N GLY A 17 -29.69 -5.44 21.02
CA GLY A 17 -29.72 -4.94 19.64
C GLY A 17 -28.58 -3.96 19.32
N GLU A 18 -27.44 -4.09 20.03
CA GLU A 18 -26.24 -3.24 19.95
C GLU A 18 -24.98 -4.05 19.63
N LEU A 19 -25.11 -5.14 18.85
CA LEU A 19 -24.02 -6.08 18.60
C LEU A 19 -22.73 -5.41 18.11
N THR A 20 -22.81 -4.48 17.14
CA THR A 20 -21.64 -3.75 16.64
C THR A 20 -20.88 -3.03 17.75
N ALA A 21 -21.59 -2.34 18.64
CA ALA A 21 -20.99 -1.60 19.74
C ALA A 21 -20.40 -2.55 20.81
N ALA A 22 -21.05 -3.68 21.05
CA ALA A 22 -20.54 -4.70 21.97
C ALA A 22 -19.22 -5.31 21.46
N LEU A 23 -19.15 -5.68 20.17
CA LEU A 23 -17.94 -6.22 19.55
C LEU A 23 -16.82 -5.17 19.49
N ALA A 24 -17.13 -3.92 19.14
CA ALA A 24 -16.12 -2.85 19.07
C ALA A 24 -15.42 -2.58 20.42
N ARG A 25 -16.08 -2.82 21.56
CA ARG A 25 -15.48 -2.65 22.89
C ARG A 25 -14.38 -3.67 23.19
N LEU A 26 -14.35 -4.80 22.48
CA LEU A 26 -13.31 -5.81 22.63
C LEU A 26 -11.97 -5.35 22.02
N GLY A 27 -11.98 -4.33 21.14
CA GLY A 27 -10.76 -3.80 20.52
C GLY A 27 -10.08 -4.83 19.61
N ASN A 28 -8.77 -5.03 19.81
CA ASN A 28 -7.97 -6.01 19.05
C ASN A 28 -8.01 -7.39 19.72
N TYR A 29 -9.20 -7.97 19.85
CA TYR A 29 -9.39 -9.24 20.54
C TYR A 29 -9.00 -10.41 19.63
N GLU A 30 -8.02 -11.20 20.06
CA GLU A 30 -7.53 -12.36 19.31
C GLU A 30 -8.19 -13.66 19.82
N LEU A 31 -8.70 -14.47 18.90
CA LEU A 31 -9.27 -15.79 19.19
C LEU A 31 -8.16 -16.77 19.57
N ARG A 32 -8.26 -17.34 20.77
CA ARG A 32 -7.23 -18.21 21.35
C ARG A 32 -7.68 -19.65 21.54
N SER A 33 -8.98 -19.89 21.56
CA SER A 33 -9.55 -21.19 21.92
C SER A 33 -10.65 -21.66 20.95
N GLU A 34 -10.90 -22.97 20.96
CA GLU A 34 -12.04 -23.60 20.28
C GLU A 34 -13.38 -22.98 20.75
N GLU A 35 -13.55 -22.73 22.05
CA GLU A 35 -14.80 -22.17 22.61
C GLU A 35 -15.13 -20.79 22.03
N GLU A 36 -14.12 -19.92 21.89
CA GLU A 36 -14.29 -18.59 21.30
C GLU A 36 -14.56 -18.67 19.80
N ALA A 37 -13.84 -19.54 19.08
CA ALA A 37 -14.07 -19.78 17.66
C ALA A 37 -15.47 -20.33 17.38
N LEU A 38 -15.97 -21.24 18.23
CA LEU A 38 -17.36 -21.72 18.18
C LEU A 38 -18.36 -20.60 18.46
N ALA A 39 -18.09 -19.70 19.41
CA ALA A 39 -18.98 -18.56 19.66
C ALA A 39 -19.10 -17.64 18.43
N VAL A 40 -18.01 -17.41 17.70
CA VAL A 40 -18.04 -16.68 16.43
C VAL A 40 -18.79 -17.48 15.35
N ALA A 41 -18.52 -18.78 15.21
CA ALA A 41 -19.22 -19.62 14.25
C ALA A 41 -20.74 -19.65 14.49
N GLU A 42 -21.18 -19.77 15.75
CA GLU A 42 -22.58 -19.71 16.17
C GLU A 42 -23.22 -18.34 15.87
N LEU A 43 -22.48 -17.25 16.07
CA LEU A 43 -22.94 -15.91 15.71
C LEU A 43 -23.20 -15.79 14.20
N VAL A 44 -22.28 -16.28 13.38
CA VAL A 44 -22.42 -16.28 11.91
C VAL A 44 -23.52 -17.25 11.48
N ALA A 45 -23.64 -18.42 12.11
CA ALA A 45 -24.67 -19.41 11.80
C ALA A 45 -26.09 -18.85 11.99
N ASN A 46 -26.28 -18.06 13.06
CA ASN A 46 -27.56 -17.48 13.44
C ASN A 46 -27.68 -16.02 13.00
N TRP A 47 -27.02 -15.64 11.90
CA TRP A 47 -27.02 -14.26 11.44
C TRP A 47 -28.46 -13.76 11.24
N PRO A 48 -28.91 -12.75 12.00
CA PRO A 48 -30.28 -12.29 11.91
C PRO A 48 -30.50 -11.54 10.59
N GLU A 49 -31.73 -11.58 10.06
CA GLU A 49 -32.15 -10.61 9.06
C GLU A 49 -32.12 -9.22 9.71
N TRP A 50 -31.11 -8.42 9.37
CA TRP A 50 -30.92 -7.10 9.96
C TRP A 50 -31.71 -6.04 9.17
N GLU A 51 -32.40 -5.15 9.87
CA GLU A 51 -33.08 -4.02 9.23
C GLU A 51 -32.06 -3.06 8.62
N SER A 52 -32.30 -2.64 7.38
CA SER A 52 -31.41 -1.79 6.56
C SER A 52 -31.16 -0.37 7.10
N THR A 53 -31.73 -0.02 8.26
CA THR A 53 -31.63 1.33 8.84
C THR A 53 -30.46 1.51 9.81
N ARG A 54 -29.73 0.43 10.15
CA ARG A 54 -28.56 0.47 11.04
C ARG A 54 -27.34 -0.12 10.33
N PRO A 55 -26.11 0.34 10.67
CA PRO A 55 -24.89 -0.31 10.21
C PRO A 55 -24.92 -1.79 10.54
N SER A 56 -24.59 -2.63 9.57
CA SER A 56 -24.58 -4.07 9.76
C SER A 56 -23.49 -4.45 10.77
N PRO A 57 -23.75 -5.33 11.75
CA PRO A 57 -22.69 -5.90 12.58
C PRO A 57 -21.78 -6.87 11.81
N PHE A 58 -22.08 -7.16 10.54
CA PHE A 58 -21.45 -8.22 9.76
C PHE A 58 -19.94 -8.04 9.61
N PRO A 59 -19.40 -6.85 9.24
CA PRO A 59 -17.96 -6.65 9.18
C PRO A 59 -17.27 -6.88 10.54
N ALA A 60 -17.90 -6.47 11.64
CA ALA A 60 -17.36 -6.65 12.99
C ALA A 60 -17.33 -8.13 13.39
N ALA A 61 -18.39 -8.89 13.07
CA ALA A 61 -18.45 -10.32 13.34
C ALA A 61 -17.44 -11.12 12.50
N LEU A 62 -17.33 -10.82 11.19
CA LEU A 62 -16.33 -11.46 10.33
C LEU A 62 -14.90 -10.98 10.62
N GLY A 63 -14.72 -9.84 11.30
CA GLY A 63 -13.41 -9.36 11.76
C GLY A 63 -12.63 -10.40 12.56
N PHE A 64 -13.32 -11.23 13.36
CA PHE A 64 -12.68 -12.26 14.18
C PHE A 64 -12.02 -13.39 13.36
N PHE A 65 -12.46 -13.64 12.12
CA PHE A 65 -11.79 -14.59 11.22
C PHE A 65 -10.39 -14.11 10.80
N GLN A 66 -10.07 -12.83 10.99
CA GLN A 66 -8.75 -12.25 10.72
C GLN A 66 -7.87 -12.15 11.97
N GLN A 67 -8.42 -12.38 13.16
CA GLN A 67 -7.77 -12.19 14.46
C GLN A 67 -7.64 -13.52 15.19
N VAL A 68 -7.01 -14.51 14.54
CA VAL A 68 -6.87 -15.88 15.09
C VAL A 68 -5.43 -16.11 15.52
N GLU A 69 -5.21 -16.32 16.82
CA GLU A 69 -3.86 -16.49 17.38
C GLU A 69 -3.40 -17.96 17.36
N THR A 70 -4.33 -18.90 17.52
CA THR A 70 -3.99 -20.33 17.69
C THR A 70 -4.49 -21.19 16.53
N GLY A 71 -3.73 -22.25 16.23
CA GLY A 71 -4.11 -23.23 15.20
C GLY A 71 -5.38 -24.01 15.54
N GLU A 72 -5.68 -24.17 16.84
CA GLU A 72 -6.93 -24.78 17.31
C GLU A 72 -8.14 -23.91 16.96
N ALA A 73 -8.13 -22.63 17.34
CA ALA A 73 -9.19 -21.69 16.98
C ALA A 73 -9.34 -21.56 15.45
N PHE A 74 -8.23 -21.58 14.71
CA PHE A 74 -8.25 -21.55 13.25
C PHE A 74 -8.94 -22.79 12.67
N ALA A 75 -8.56 -23.99 13.11
CA ALA A 75 -9.17 -25.24 12.67
C ALA A 75 -10.67 -25.27 12.99
N THR A 76 -11.08 -24.77 14.16
CA THR A 76 -12.49 -24.65 14.53
C THR A 76 -13.24 -23.70 13.60
N LEU A 77 -12.68 -22.55 13.23
CA LEU A 77 -13.32 -21.65 12.26
C LEU A 77 -13.39 -22.26 10.85
N VAL A 78 -12.38 -23.03 10.43
CA VAL A 78 -12.44 -23.78 9.15
C VAL A 78 -13.59 -24.77 9.17
N GLU A 79 -13.70 -25.58 10.23
CA GLU A 79 -14.68 -26.68 10.31
C GLU A 79 -16.10 -26.18 10.53
N TYR A 80 -16.29 -25.21 11.44
CA TYR A 80 -17.61 -24.78 11.88
C TYR A 80 -17.99 -23.39 11.39
N GLY A 81 -17.05 -22.45 11.24
CA GLY A 81 -17.35 -21.07 10.86
C GLY A 81 -17.51 -20.86 9.35
N LEU A 82 -16.54 -21.33 8.56
CA LEU A 82 -16.46 -21.08 7.12
C LEU A 82 -17.67 -21.60 6.32
N PRO A 83 -18.26 -22.78 6.64
CA PRO A 83 -19.52 -23.20 6.01
C PRO A 83 -20.65 -22.18 6.18
N HIS A 84 -20.73 -21.49 7.32
CA HIS A 84 -21.74 -20.47 7.54
C HIS A 84 -21.44 -19.18 6.77
N VAL A 85 -20.17 -18.77 6.65
CA VAL A 85 -19.77 -17.64 5.80
C VAL A 85 -20.19 -17.89 4.34
N ARG A 86 -19.97 -19.10 3.82
CA ARG A 86 -20.39 -19.49 2.46
C ARG A 86 -21.90 -19.41 2.27
N ASN A 87 -22.66 -19.92 3.24
CA ASN A 87 -24.13 -19.87 3.20
C ASN A 87 -24.65 -18.42 3.22
N LEU A 88 -24.03 -17.55 4.03
CA LEU A 88 -24.38 -16.13 4.08
C LEU A 88 -24.01 -15.42 2.78
N PHE A 89 -22.81 -15.66 2.24
CA PHE A 89 -22.43 -15.15 0.93
C PHE A 89 -23.49 -15.53 -0.12
N ASP A 90 -23.85 -16.82 -0.22
CA ASP A 90 -24.83 -17.30 -1.20
C ASP A 90 -26.23 -16.70 -1.00
N ALA A 91 -26.62 -16.41 0.25
CA ALA A 91 -27.89 -15.78 0.58
C ALA A 91 -27.89 -14.29 0.21
N ILE A 92 -26.85 -13.55 0.61
CA ILE A 92 -26.69 -12.11 0.37
C ILE A 92 -26.50 -11.85 -1.13
N TYR A 93 -25.78 -12.71 -1.85
CA TYR A 93 -25.52 -12.57 -3.28
C TYR A 93 -26.82 -12.54 -4.10
N LYS A 94 -27.84 -13.28 -3.68
CA LYS A 94 -29.16 -13.34 -4.32
C LYS A 94 -30.05 -12.12 -4.03
N GLN A 95 -29.68 -11.29 -3.06
CA GLN A 95 -30.45 -10.09 -2.72
C GLN A 95 -30.25 -8.98 -3.76
N PRO A 96 -31.19 -8.04 -3.92
CA PRO A 96 -31.01 -6.87 -4.77
C PRO A 96 -29.80 -6.03 -4.34
N PRO A 97 -29.10 -5.36 -5.28
CA PRO A 97 -28.01 -4.44 -4.97
C PRO A 97 -28.39 -3.39 -3.92
N SER A 98 -27.56 -3.25 -2.89
CA SER A 98 -27.63 -2.18 -1.89
C SER A 98 -26.23 -1.90 -1.34
N PRO A 99 -25.97 -0.70 -0.76
CA PRO A 99 -24.68 -0.40 -0.15
C PRO A 99 -24.30 -1.42 0.95
N GLN A 100 -25.25 -1.82 1.79
CA GLN A 100 -25.05 -2.82 2.83
C GLN A 100 -24.68 -4.19 2.24
N ARG A 101 -25.44 -4.66 1.24
CA ARG A 101 -25.15 -5.92 0.53
C ARG A 101 -23.73 -5.90 -0.04
N THR A 102 -23.31 -4.77 -0.60
CA THR A 102 -21.99 -4.59 -1.22
C THR A 102 -20.88 -4.78 -0.20
N GLU A 103 -20.97 -4.07 0.93
CA GLU A 103 -20.01 -4.20 2.02
C GLU A 103 -19.96 -5.63 2.57
N GLU A 104 -21.12 -6.24 2.85
CA GLU A 104 -21.19 -7.60 3.38
C GLU A 104 -20.60 -8.64 2.43
N LEU A 105 -20.88 -8.56 1.11
CA LEU A 105 -20.30 -9.48 0.13
C LEU A 105 -18.79 -9.32 0.00
N LEU A 106 -18.27 -8.09 0.01
CA LEU A 106 -16.83 -7.85 -0.07
C LEU A 106 -16.11 -8.35 1.18
N PHE A 107 -16.68 -8.14 2.37
CA PHE A 107 -16.14 -8.69 3.61
C PHE A 107 -16.17 -10.23 3.63
N ALA A 108 -17.28 -10.84 3.20
CA ALA A 108 -17.37 -12.30 3.08
C ALA A 108 -16.32 -12.83 2.09
N THR A 109 -16.19 -12.19 0.92
CA THR A 109 -15.18 -12.55 -0.11
C THR A 109 -13.77 -12.49 0.47
N LYS A 110 -13.44 -11.45 1.25
CA LYS A 110 -12.15 -11.34 1.93
C LYS A 110 -11.89 -12.53 2.87
N ILE A 111 -12.88 -12.97 3.63
CA ILE A 111 -12.75 -14.14 4.51
C ILE A 111 -12.57 -15.42 3.71
N LEU A 112 -13.32 -15.61 2.63
CA LEU A 112 -13.16 -16.78 1.75
C LEU A 112 -11.74 -16.84 1.15
N VAL A 113 -11.21 -15.69 0.73
CA VAL A 113 -9.83 -15.59 0.23
C VAL A 113 -8.83 -15.97 1.32
N LEU A 114 -8.97 -15.47 2.56
CA LEU A 114 -8.01 -15.70 3.66
C LEU A 114 -7.85 -17.17 4.07
N TYR A 115 -8.87 -17.99 3.86
CA TYR A 115 -8.86 -19.39 4.33
C TYR A 115 -8.38 -20.41 3.29
N HIS A 116 -8.08 -19.96 2.07
CA HIS A 116 -7.41 -20.76 1.03
C HIS A 116 -8.13 -22.06 0.64
N ASP A 117 -9.46 -22.15 0.78
CA ASP A 117 -10.22 -23.35 0.42
C ASP A 117 -10.55 -23.35 -1.09
N PRO A 118 -10.11 -24.36 -1.87
CA PRO A 118 -10.37 -24.42 -3.31
C PRO A 118 -11.86 -24.37 -3.69
N SER A 119 -12.76 -24.82 -2.79
CA SER A 119 -14.20 -24.80 -3.03
C SER A 119 -14.81 -23.40 -3.04
N ASP A 120 -14.06 -22.38 -2.61
CA ASP A 120 -14.50 -20.98 -2.58
C ASP A 120 -14.14 -20.18 -3.84
N LEU A 121 -13.28 -20.71 -4.71
CA LEU A 121 -12.90 -20.05 -5.97
C LEU A 121 -14.11 -19.60 -6.81
N PRO A 122 -15.18 -20.41 -6.99
CA PRO A 122 -16.36 -19.96 -7.74
C PRO A 122 -17.07 -18.75 -7.11
N ARG A 123 -17.06 -18.61 -5.78
CA ARG A 123 -17.67 -17.47 -5.08
C ARG A 123 -16.83 -16.21 -5.22
N ILE A 124 -15.51 -16.35 -5.07
CA ILE A 124 -14.56 -15.25 -5.24
C ILE A 124 -14.65 -14.71 -6.68
N ALA A 125 -14.69 -15.61 -7.67
CA ALA A 125 -14.84 -15.23 -9.07
C ALA A 125 -16.20 -14.57 -9.35
N ALA A 126 -17.30 -15.13 -8.84
CA ALA A 126 -18.63 -14.54 -8.98
C ALA A 126 -18.70 -13.12 -8.38
N ALA A 127 -18.09 -12.89 -7.22
CA ALA A 127 -18.01 -11.57 -6.62
C ALA A 127 -17.23 -10.58 -7.49
N ALA A 128 -16.09 -11.00 -8.06
CA ALA A 128 -15.27 -10.13 -8.91
C ALA A 128 -15.97 -9.69 -10.20
N TRP A 129 -16.94 -10.48 -10.69
CA TRP A 129 -17.74 -10.16 -11.88
C TRP A 129 -19.08 -9.49 -11.57
N GLU A 130 -19.40 -9.21 -10.31
CA GLU A 130 -20.65 -8.58 -9.92
C GLU A 130 -20.51 -7.05 -10.02
N PRO A 131 -21.15 -6.37 -11.00
CA PRO A 131 -20.92 -4.95 -11.24
C PRO A 131 -21.38 -4.05 -10.09
N SER A 132 -22.27 -4.55 -9.22
CA SER A 132 -22.68 -3.82 -8.02
C SER A 132 -21.63 -3.80 -6.91
N LEU A 133 -20.57 -4.61 -7.00
CA LEU A 133 -19.44 -4.63 -6.07
C LEU A 133 -18.28 -3.72 -6.50
N ASP A 134 -18.60 -2.57 -7.09
CA ASP A 134 -17.61 -1.60 -7.59
C ASP A 134 -16.98 -0.78 -6.44
N HIS A 135 -16.00 -1.37 -5.74
CA HIS A 135 -15.30 -0.75 -4.62
C HIS A 135 -13.78 -1.02 -4.67
N GLU A 136 -13.06 -0.23 -5.46
CA GLU A 136 -11.62 -0.39 -5.77
C GLU A 136 -10.75 -0.66 -4.53
N SER A 137 -10.94 0.08 -3.44
CA SER A 137 -10.09 -0.06 -2.24
C SER A 137 -10.28 -1.38 -1.50
N LEU A 138 -11.50 -1.95 -1.48
CA LEU A 138 -11.73 -3.24 -0.83
C LEU A 138 -11.23 -4.39 -1.71
N TRP A 139 -11.41 -4.29 -3.03
CA TRP A 139 -10.80 -5.25 -3.95
C TRP A 139 -9.29 -5.26 -3.88
N SER A 140 -8.66 -4.08 -3.75
CA SER A 140 -7.21 -3.97 -3.56
C SER A 140 -6.76 -4.74 -2.32
N VAL A 141 -7.48 -4.60 -1.19
CA VAL A 141 -7.19 -5.35 0.04
C VAL A 141 -7.42 -6.86 -0.14
N ILE A 142 -8.49 -7.26 -0.84
CA ILE A 142 -8.81 -8.66 -1.11
C ILE A 142 -7.67 -9.29 -1.92
N PHE A 143 -7.27 -8.70 -3.05
CA PHE A 143 -6.22 -9.28 -3.88
C PHE A 143 -4.82 -9.15 -3.26
N GLN A 144 -4.53 -8.11 -2.46
CA GLN A 144 -3.26 -8.02 -1.72
C GLN A 144 -3.10 -9.12 -0.67
N SER A 145 -4.20 -9.70 -0.16
CA SER A 145 -4.13 -10.86 0.72
C SER A 145 -3.69 -12.15 -0.01
N ILE A 146 -3.65 -12.12 -1.35
CA ILE A 146 -3.24 -13.21 -2.23
C ILE A 146 -1.78 -13.00 -2.66
N GLY A 147 -0.88 -12.97 -1.69
CA GLY A 147 0.54 -12.71 -1.91
C GLY A 147 1.35 -13.92 -2.38
N GLU A 148 2.68 -13.76 -2.34
CA GLU A 148 3.63 -14.84 -2.58
C GLU A 148 3.31 -16.05 -1.68
N GLY A 149 3.21 -17.24 -2.28
CA GLY A 149 2.90 -18.49 -1.57
C GLY A 149 1.41 -18.79 -1.34
N TYR A 150 0.49 -17.95 -1.85
CA TYR A 150 -0.94 -18.26 -1.80
C TYR A 150 -1.27 -19.54 -2.61
N PRO A 151 -1.85 -20.59 -2.01
CA PRO A 151 -1.98 -21.90 -2.66
C PRO A 151 -2.83 -21.92 -3.93
N LEU A 152 -3.82 -21.02 -4.05
CA LEU A 152 -4.78 -21.00 -5.18
C LEU A 152 -4.55 -19.85 -6.15
N GLN A 153 -3.35 -19.27 -6.15
CA GLN A 153 -3.05 -18.05 -6.90
C GLN A 153 -3.24 -18.27 -8.40
N ARG A 154 -2.74 -19.39 -8.91
CA ARG A 154 -2.85 -19.74 -10.34
C ARG A 154 -4.29 -20.06 -10.73
N GLU A 155 -5.00 -20.79 -9.89
CA GLU A 155 -6.38 -21.18 -10.08
C GLU A 155 -7.30 -19.96 -10.11
N LEU A 156 -7.06 -18.97 -9.25
CA LEU A 156 -7.80 -17.72 -9.27
C LEU A 156 -7.49 -16.87 -10.51
N VAL A 157 -6.22 -16.78 -10.92
CA VAL A 157 -5.84 -16.10 -12.16
C VAL A 157 -6.54 -16.75 -13.36
N GLU A 158 -6.58 -18.08 -13.41
CA GLU A 158 -7.29 -18.80 -14.48
C GLU A 158 -8.81 -18.57 -14.41
N ALA A 159 -9.40 -18.61 -13.22
CA ALA A 159 -10.83 -18.39 -13.03
C ALA A 159 -11.29 -16.99 -13.47
N LEU A 160 -10.43 -15.97 -13.31
CA LEU A 160 -10.73 -14.57 -13.66
C LEU A 160 -10.21 -14.15 -15.04
N ARG A 161 -9.57 -15.05 -15.80
CA ARG A 161 -8.97 -14.70 -17.09
C ARG A 161 -10.01 -14.37 -18.15
N GLU A 162 -11.13 -15.10 -18.19
CA GLU A 162 -12.15 -14.92 -19.22
C GLU A 162 -13.57 -15.22 -18.68
N PRO A 163 -14.48 -14.22 -18.65
CA PRO A 163 -14.23 -12.81 -18.97
C PRO A 163 -13.36 -12.12 -17.89
N LEU A 164 -12.72 -11.01 -18.25
CA LEU A 164 -12.05 -10.15 -17.27
C LEU A 164 -13.10 -9.46 -16.37
N PRO A 165 -12.80 -9.22 -15.08
CA PRO A 165 -13.59 -8.34 -14.23
C PRO A 165 -13.75 -6.94 -14.81
N ASP A 166 -14.78 -6.21 -14.38
CA ASP A 166 -15.00 -4.79 -14.66
C ASP A 166 -14.87 -3.92 -13.39
N GLY A 167 -15.03 -2.60 -13.54
CA GLY A 167 -14.98 -1.63 -12.43
C GLY A 167 -13.70 -1.69 -11.58
N GLY A 168 -13.83 -1.40 -10.29
CA GLY A 168 -12.74 -1.43 -9.31
C GLY A 168 -12.14 -2.82 -9.09
N ALA A 169 -12.88 -3.89 -9.34
CA ALA A 169 -12.34 -5.25 -9.32
C ALA A 169 -11.31 -5.47 -10.43
N ALA A 170 -11.54 -4.92 -11.62
CA ALA A 170 -10.63 -5.02 -12.75
C ALA A 170 -9.27 -4.38 -12.48
N ILE A 171 -9.26 -3.20 -11.87
CA ILE A 171 -8.03 -2.45 -11.57
C ILE A 171 -7.23 -3.18 -10.49
N ALA A 172 -7.89 -3.58 -9.41
CA ALA A 172 -7.24 -4.35 -8.35
C ALA A 172 -6.73 -5.72 -8.83
N TYR A 173 -7.48 -6.38 -9.72
CA TYR A 173 -7.04 -7.62 -10.37
C TYR A 173 -5.84 -7.38 -11.28
N LEU A 174 -5.79 -6.26 -12.01
CA LEU A 174 -4.64 -5.87 -12.82
C LEU A 174 -3.36 -5.71 -11.96
N ASP A 175 -3.45 -4.98 -10.84
CA ASP A 175 -2.31 -4.80 -9.93
C ASP A 175 -1.82 -6.13 -9.36
N PHE A 176 -2.76 -7.01 -9.00
CA PHE A 176 -2.46 -8.36 -8.53
C PHE A 176 -1.72 -9.19 -9.58
N VAL A 177 -2.19 -9.22 -10.83
CA VAL A 177 -1.55 -10.02 -11.88
C VAL A 177 -0.22 -9.41 -12.35
N ASN A 178 -0.06 -8.09 -12.26
CA ASN A 178 1.22 -7.42 -12.47
C ASN A 178 2.25 -7.87 -11.43
N ALA A 179 1.87 -7.89 -10.15
CA ALA A 179 2.75 -8.36 -9.06
C ALA A 179 3.18 -9.82 -9.29
N ILE A 180 2.23 -10.69 -9.65
CA ILE A 180 2.52 -12.10 -9.97
C ILE A 180 3.48 -12.20 -11.17
N ALA A 181 3.25 -11.43 -12.22
CA ALA A 181 4.03 -11.53 -13.45
C ALA A 181 5.50 -11.07 -13.29
N ILE A 182 5.81 -10.32 -12.22
CA ILE A 182 7.18 -9.98 -11.83
C ILE A 182 7.88 -11.20 -11.20
N GLU A 183 7.19 -11.92 -10.31
CA GLU A 183 7.76 -13.03 -9.55
C GLU A 183 7.77 -14.35 -10.33
N THR A 184 6.67 -14.63 -11.03
CA THR A 184 6.44 -15.90 -11.72
C THR A 184 5.98 -15.63 -13.16
N PRO A 185 6.71 -16.10 -14.19
CA PRO A 185 6.28 -15.96 -15.57
C PRO A 185 5.01 -16.80 -15.81
N LEU A 186 3.87 -16.13 -15.91
CA LEU A 186 2.58 -16.68 -16.32
C LEU A 186 2.03 -15.86 -17.50
N PRO A 187 1.23 -16.46 -18.40
CA PRO A 187 0.53 -15.69 -19.43
C PRO A 187 -0.38 -14.66 -18.77
N HIS A 188 -0.12 -13.39 -19.05
CA HIS A 188 -0.83 -12.28 -18.44
C HIS A 188 -2.31 -12.32 -18.85
N PRO A 189 -3.29 -12.29 -17.92
CA PRO A 189 -4.71 -12.47 -18.28
C PRO A 189 -5.26 -11.33 -19.14
N PHE A 190 -4.65 -10.14 -19.08
CA PHE A 190 -4.98 -9.02 -19.97
C PHE A 190 -4.35 -9.12 -21.38
N ASP A 191 -3.59 -10.18 -21.68
CA ASP A 191 -3.03 -10.46 -23.02
C ASP A 191 -4.10 -11.11 -23.93
N THR A 192 -5.24 -10.42 -24.05
CA THR A 192 -6.40 -10.79 -24.85
C THR A 192 -6.93 -9.54 -25.55
N LEU A 193 -7.75 -9.69 -26.59
CA LEU A 193 -8.34 -8.53 -27.27
C LEU A 193 -9.14 -7.63 -26.32
N ALA A 194 -9.91 -8.23 -25.40
CA ALA A 194 -10.67 -7.49 -24.40
C ALA A 194 -9.75 -6.79 -23.39
N GLY A 195 -8.72 -7.48 -22.89
CA GLY A 195 -7.73 -6.90 -21.99
C GLY A 195 -6.95 -5.75 -22.62
N HIS A 196 -6.53 -5.87 -23.88
CA HIS A 196 -5.87 -4.80 -24.62
C HIS A 196 -6.76 -3.56 -24.78
N ALA A 197 -8.06 -3.75 -25.04
CA ALA A 197 -9.00 -2.65 -25.12
C ALA A 197 -9.16 -1.92 -23.77
N MET A 198 -9.19 -2.67 -22.66
CA MET A 198 -9.24 -2.09 -21.30
C MET A 198 -7.96 -1.31 -20.99
N LEU A 199 -6.78 -1.91 -21.23
CA LEU A 199 -5.49 -1.27 -21.01
C LEU A 199 -5.33 0.00 -21.84
N GLU A 200 -5.75 -0.03 -23.11
CA GLU A 200 -5.74 1.16 -23.95
C GLU A 200 -6.63 2.27 -23.41
N SER A 201 -7.85 1.94 -22.99
CA SER A 201 -8.77 2.91 -22.39
C SER A 201 -8.14 3.57 -21.18
N TRP A 202 -7.58 2.78 -20.26
CA TRP A 202 -6.92 3.28 -19.06
C TRP A 202 -5.64 4.07 -19.34
N LEU A 203 -4.88 3.72 -20.38
CA LEU A 203 -3.71 4.48 -20.80
C LEU A 203 -4.06 5.77 -21.54
N ALA A 204 -5.28 5.91 -22.07
CA ALA A 204 -5.73 7.08 -22.82
C ALA A 204 -6.47 8.10 -21.95
N GLU A 205 -6.75 7.79 -20.68
CA GLU A 205 -7.46 8.69 -19.77
C GLU A 205 -6.52 9.79 -19.22
N ASP A 206 -6.75 11.04 -19.67
CA ASP A 206 -5.89 12.19 -19.33
C ASP A 206 -6.26 12.91 -18.01
N GLY A 207 -7.02 12.28 -17.10
CA GLY A 207 -7.50 12.91 -15.86
C GLY A 207 -6.53 12.79 -14.67
N GLU A 208 -6.39 13.83 -13.83
CA GLU A 208 -5.55 13.80 -12.62
C GLU A 208 -5.91 12.64 -11.66
N GLY A 209 -7.20 12.29 -11.57
CA GLY A 209 -7.71 11.14 -10.80
C GLY A 209 -7.56 9.76 -11.48
N SER A 210 -7.18 9.71 -12.77
CA SER A 210 -6.97 8.46 -13.54
C SER A 210 -5.50 7.99 -13.54
N SER A 211 -4.61 8.77 -12.92
CA SER A 211 -3.18 8.49 -12.91
C SER A 211 -2.78 7.20 -12.18
N SER A 212 -3.59 6.66 -11.27
CA SER A 212 -3.37 5.31 -10.69
C SER A 212 -3.61 4.23 -11.72
N THR A 213 -4.78 4.22 -12.35
CA THR A 213 -5.19 3.21 -13.34
C THR A 213 -4.25 3.16 -14.54
N ALA A 214 -3.86 4.33 -15.07
CA ALA A 214 -2.89 4.40 -16.17
C ALA A 214 -1.51 3.83 -15.77
N ARG A 215 -1.08 4.00 -14.51
CA ARG A 215 0.17 3.40 -14.01
C ARG A 215 0.07 1.89 -13.94
N SER A 216 -1.03 1.36 -13.42
CA SER A 216 -1.29 -0.08 -13.39
C SER A 216 -1.31 -0.67 -14.80
N ALA A 217 -1.96 0.01 -15.75
CA ALA A 217 -2.00 -0.41 -17.15
C ALA A 217 -0.62 -0.39 -17.80
N ALA A 218 0.19 0.64 -17.53
CA ALA A 218 1.56 0.72 -18.03
C ALA A 218 2.49 -0.34 -17.43
N ALA A 219 2.26 -0.73 -16.17
CA ALA A 219 3.01 -1.79 -15.50
C ALA A 219 2.76 -3.18 -16.09
N ALA A 220 1.63 -3.41 -16.78
CA ALA A 220 1.33 -4.66 -17.47
C ALA A 220 2.09 -4.85 -18.79
N LEU A 221 2.47 -3.75 -19.45
CA LEU A 221 3.06 -3.75 -20.79
C LEU A 221 4.30 -4.65 -20.96
N PRO A 222 5.23 -4.76 -19.99
CA PRO A 222 6.37 -5.66 -20.08
C PRO A 222 6.01 -7.16 -20.15
N HIS A 223 4.76 -7.51 -19.81
CA HIS A 223 4.28 -8.88 -19.63
C HIS A 223 3.34 -9.37 -20.76
N LEU A 224 2.92 -8.48 -21.67
CA LEU A 224 2.04 -8.82 -22.80
C LEU A 224 2.79 -9.49 -23.96
N ALA A 225 2.10 -10.25 -24.81
CA ALA A 225 2.65 -10.79 -26.06
C ALA A 225 2.75 -9.72 -27.17
N GLU A 226 3.39 -10.06 -28.28
CA GLU A 226 3.81 -9.10 -29.31
C GLU A 226 2.66 -8.41 -30.06
N ALA A 227 1.52 -9.10 -30.23
CA ALA A 227 0.50 -8.74 -31.22
C ALA A 227 -0.07 -7.31 -31.12
N ASP A 228 -0.10 -6.71 -29.93
CA ASP A 228 -0.56 -5.32 -29.71
C ASP A 228 0.33 -4.49 -28.78
N ARG A 229 1.35 -5.10 -28.18
CA ARG A 229 2.17 -4.47 -27.14
C ARG A 229 2.86 -3.19 -27.61
N GLY A 230 3.36 -3.16 -28.85
CA GLY A 230 4.02 -1.97 -29.39
C GLY A 230 3.10 -0.75 -29.45
N ARG A 231 1.84 -0.97 -29.81
CA ARG A 231 0.80 0.07 -29.87
C ARG A 231 0.45 0.60 -28.49
N LEU A 232 0.26 -0.27 -27.51
CA LEU A 232 -0.03 0.12 -26.12
C LEU A 232 1.16 0.87 -25.47
N ILE A 233 2.39 0.42 -25.73
CA ILE A 233 3.62 1.13 -25.33
C ILE A 233 3.62 2.56 -25.90
N GLU A 234 3.27 2.72 -27.18
CA GLU A 234 3.23 4.03 -27.83
C GLU A 234 2.20 4.98 -27.19
N VAL A 235 1.04 4.46 -26.76
CA VAL A 235 0.06 5.24 -25.99
C VAL A 235 0.66 5.66 -24.64
N GLY A 236 1.23 4.72 -23.88
CA GLY A 236 1.83 5.01 -22.57
C GLY A 236 3.00 5.99 -22.63
N LEU A 237 3.83 5.95 -23.69
CA LEU A 237 4.95 6.88 -23.88
C LEU A 237 4.50 8.33 -24.14
N ARG A 238 3.26 8.54 -24.60
CA ARG A 238 2.68 9.88 -24.83
C ARG A 238 1.87 10.42 -23.65
N HIS A 239 1.64 9.60 -22.62
CA HIS A 239 0.79 9.96 -21.50
C HIS A 239 1.29 11.23 -20.78
N PRO A 240 0.42 12.13 -20.29
CA PRO A 240 0.83 13.38 -19.63
C PRO A 240 1.57 13.15 -18.30
N VAL A 241 1.27 12.06 -17.59
CA VAL A 241 1.91 11.69 -16.31
C VAL A 241 3.26 11.02 -16.54
N LYS A 242 4.32 11.51 -15.87
CA LYS A 242 5.71 11.09 -16.09
C LYS A 242 5.94 9.64 -15.68
N GLU A 243 5.32 9.20 -14.59
CA GLU A 243 5.42 7.85 -14.03
C GLU A 243 4.88 6.80 -15.02
N VAL A 244 3.78 7.11 -15.71
CA VAL A 244 3.21 6.26 -16.77
C VAL A 244 4.18 6.15 -17.95
N ARG A 245 4.74 7.28 -18.41
CA ARG A 245 5.75 7.27 -19.47
C ARG A 245 6.99 6.45 -19.10
N MET A 246 7.41 6.50 -17.83
CA MET A 246 8.55 5.72 -17.36
C MET A 246 8.27 4.21 -17.35
N GLN A 247 7.08 3.78 -16.93
CA GLN A 247 6.66 2.38 -17.00
C GLN A 247 6.61 1.90 -18.46
N ALA A 248 6.04 2.71 -19.36
CA ALA A 248 6.02 2.41 -20.79
C ALA A 248 7.44 2.35 -21.40
N ALA A 249 8.35 3.24 -20.97
CA ALA A 249 9.76 3.20 -21.37
C ALA A 249 10.48 1.94 -20.85
N PHE A 250 10.20 1.50 -19.63
CA PHE A 250 10.71 0.22 -19.12
C PHE A 250 10.24 -0.96 -19.98
N ALA A 251 8.95 -1.00 -20.34
CA ALA A 251 8.43 -2.00 -21.25
C ALA A 251 9.14 -1.96 -22.62
N ALA A 252 9.26 -0.78 -23.24
CA ALA A 252 9.93 -0.60 -24.53
C ALA A 252 11.40 -1.05 -24.48
N ALA A 253 12.13 -0.65 -23.43
CA ALA A 253 13.53 -1.02 -23.22
C ALA A 253 13.71 -2.54 -23.03
N ARG A 254 12.80 -3.21 -22.33
CA ARG A 254 12.78 -4.67 -22.17
C ARG A 254 12.72 -5.40 -23.51
N PHE A 255 12.09 -4.80 -24.51
CA PHE A 255 12.01 -5.33 -25.88
C PHE A 255 13.04 -4.73 -26.84
N GLY A 256 14.10 -4.12 -26.32
CA GLY A 256 15.28 -3.71 -27.08
C GLY A 256 15.26 -2.27 -27.61
N ASP A 257 14.28 -1.44 -27.24
CA ASP A 257 14.30 -0.02 -27.61
C ASP A 257 15.38 0.74 -26.82
N ARG A 258 16.47 1.12 -27.50
CA ARG A 258 17.57 1.89 -26.91
C ARG A 258 17.18 3.32 -26.55
N THR A 259 16.26 3.93 -27.27
CA THR A 259 15.75 5.28 -26.98
C THR A 259 15.03 5.29 -25.63
N ALA A 260 14.36 4.20 -25.30
CA ALA A 260 13.69 4.02 -24.02
C ALA A 260 14.70 3.86 -22.87
N VAL A 261 15.82 3.14 -23.08
CA VAL A 261 16.94 3.08 -22.12
C VAL A 261 17.52 4.47 -21.87
N GLU A 262 17.73 5.26 -22.93
CA GLU A 262 18.20 6.65 -22.80
C GLU A 262 17.21 7.52 -22.02
N SER A 263 15.90 7.34 -22.26
CA SER A 263 14.84 8.05 -21.54
C SER A 263 14.85 7.72 -20.04
N LEU A 264 15.01 6.43 -19.69
CA LEU A 264 15.17 6.00 -18.29
C LEU A 264 16.46 6.55 -17.66
N SER A 265 17.57 6.55 -18.41
CA SER A 265 18.83 7.15 -17.97
C SER A 265 18.68 8.64 -17.64
N GLN A 266 17.92 9.40 -18.44
CA GLN A 266 17.60 10.79 -18.12
C GLN A 266 16.69 10.90 -16.89
N ALA A 267 15.73 9.99 -16.72
CA ALA A 267 14.87 9.97 -15.53
C ALA A 267 15.64 9.70 -14.23
N CYS A 268 16.80 9.04 -14.29
CA CYS A 268 17.73 8.90 -13.15
C CYS A 268 18.31 10.24 -12.66
N LEU A 269 18.25 11.31 -13.45
CA LEU A 269 18.80 12.62 -13.11
C LEU A 269 17.78 13.56 -12.43
N ASP A 270 16.53 13.13 -12.29
CA ASP A 270 15.50 13.84 -11.53
C ASP A 270 15.27 13.14 -10.19
N PRO A 271 15.52 13.79 -9.04
CA PRO A 271 15.36 13.19 -7.72
C PRO A 271 13.96 12.62 -7.45
N LYS A 272 12.92 13.15 -8.10
CA LYS A 272 11.54 12.68 -7.91
C LYS A 272 11.30 11.31 -8.53
N THR A 273 12.10 10.95 -9.54
CA THR A 273 11.92 9.72 -10.32
C THR A 273 13.13 8.80 -10.32
N SER A 274 14.25 9.23 -9.76
CA SER A 274 15.53 8.55 -9.92
C SER A 274 15.54 7.16 -9.32
N ALA A 275 14.94 6.96 -8.14
CA ALA A 275 14.88 5.66 -7.48
C ALA A 275 14.20 4.61 -8.38
N THR A 276 13.02 4.94 -8.91
CA THR A 276 12.28 4.06 -9.83
C THR A 276 13.04 3.81 -11.13
N ALA A 277 13.61 4.85 -11.74
CA ALA A 277 14.37 4.73 -12.99
C ALA A 277 15.62 3.84 -12.83
N ILE A 278 16.32 3.96 -11.69
CA ILE A 278 17.47 3.11 -11.36
C ILE A 278 17.03 1.64 -11.26
N VAL A 279 15.97 1.34 -10.50
CA VAL A 279 15.45 -0.03 -10.39
C VAL A 279 15.06 -0.60 -11.76
N PHE A 280 14.46 0.20 -12.64
CA PHE A 280 14.15 -0.23 -14.00
C PHE A 280 15.41 -0.56 -14.81
N LEU A 281 16.43 0.28 -14.78
CA LEU A 281 17.69 0.00 -15.48
C LEU A 281 18.44 -1.20 -14.88
N GLU A 282 18.39 -1.39 -13.56
CA GLU A 282 18.93 -2.56 -12.87
C GLU A 282 18.24 -3.84 -13.32
N ASN A 283 16.90 -3.85 -13.34
CA ASN A 283 16.09 -4.98 -13.81
C ASN A 283 16.30 -5.31 -15.29
N LEU A 284 16.68 -4.32 -16.10
CA LEU A 284 17.06 -4.51 -17.50
C LEU A 284 18.52 -4.98 -17.68
N GLY A 285 19.33 -5.00 -16.61
CA GLY A 285 20.77 -5.26 -16.70
C GLY A 285 21.59 -4.11 -17.29
N GLU A 286 21.00 -2.92 -17.41
CA GLU A 286 21.58 -1.73 -18.05
C GLU A 286 22.31 -0.82 -17.02
N LEU A 287 23.11 -1.41 -16.13
CA LEU A 287 23.81 -0.69 -15.05
C LEU A 287 24.74 0.43 -15.54
N ASN A 288 25.25 0.29 -16.77
CA ASN A 288 26.11 1.26 -17.43
C ASN A 288 25.33 2.48 -17.93
N ALA A 289 24.01 2.37 -18.11
CA ALA A 289 23.15 3.48 -18.48
C ALA A 289 22.83 4.39 -17.29
N ILE A 290 23.03 3.94 -16.05
CA ILE A 290 22.80 4.76 -14.85
C ILE A 290 23.88 5.85 -14.77
N PRO A 291 23.52 7.15 -14.87
CA PRO A 291 24.50 8.23 -14.85
C PRO A 291 25.29 8.29 -13.54
N VAL A 292 26.59 8.65 -13.62
CA VAL A 292 27.45 8.81 -12.42
C VAL A 292 26.85 9.79 -11.41
N ARG A 293 26.19 10.85 -11.88
CA ARG A 293 25.49 11.82 -11.02
C ARG A 293 24.39 11.19 -10.19
N ALA A 294 23.64 10.22 -10.72
CA ALA A 294 22.58 9.53 -10.00
C ALA A 294 23.12 8.64 -8.85
N LYS A 295 24.42 8.29 -8.92
CA LYS A 295 25.16 7.52 -7.90
C LYS A 295 25.84 8.44 -6.87
N ASN A 296 25.72 9.75 -7.00
CA ASN A 296 26.30 10.69 -6.05
C ASN A 296 25.51 10.63 -4.72
N PRO A 297 26.16 10.44 -3.56
CA PRO A 297 25.45 10.33 -2.28
C PRO A 297 24.54 11.51 -1.93
N ASP A 298 24.94 12.74 -2.28
CA ASP A 298 24.14 13.93 -2.01
C ASP A 298 22.88 13.96 -2.89
N PHE A 299 22.99 13.52 -4.15
CA PHE A 299 21.83 13.37 -5.03
C PHE A 299 20.90 12.25 -4.55
N MET A 300 21.47 11.11 -4.15
CA MET A 300 20.71 9.99 -3.60
C MET A 300 19.95 10.39 -2.34
N ALA A 301 20.53 11.21 -1.47
CA ALA A 301 19.85 11.72 -0.29
C ALA A 301 18.65 12.61 -0.66
N VAL A 302 18.78 13.51 -1.63
CA VAL A 302 17.64 14.31 -2.11
C VAL A 302 16.55 13.42 -2.70
N ALA A 303 16.92 12.41 -3.49
CA ALA A 303 15.98 11.45 -4.07
C ALA A 303 15.27 10.60 -3.00
N GLU A 304 15.99 10.16 -1.98
CA GLU A 304 15.43 9.42 -0.85
C GLU A 304 14.40 10.26 -0.09
N MET A 305 14.71 11.53 0.17
CA MET A 305 13.75 12.44 0.79
C MET A 305 12.50 12.64 -0.09
N CYS A 306 12.66 12.85 -1.41
CA CYS A 306 11.53 12.94 -2.33
C CYS A 306 10.64 11.68 -2.28
N ARG A 307 11.25 10.49 -2.24
CA ARG A 307 10.54 9.21 -2.15
C ARG A 307 9.80 9.07 -0.83
N TRP A 308 10.43 9.44 0.29
CA TRP A 308 9.81 9.39 1.61
C TRP A 308 8.61 10.33 1.71
N LEU A 309 8.78 11.59 1.30
CA LEU A 309 7.69 12.57 1.30
C LEU A 309 6.53 12.19 0.35
N ALA A 310 6.82 11.43 -0.71
CA ALA A 310 5.81 10.91 -1.62
C ALA A 310 4.99 9.72 -1.06
N HIS A 311 5.36 9.18 0.11
CA HIS A 311 4.62 8.09 0.73
C HIS A 311 3.18 8.53 1.07
N PRO A 312 2.16 7.66 0.94
CA PRO A 312 0.77 8.03 1.21
C PRO A 312 0.46 8.48 2.64
N MET A 313 1.27 8.07 3.62
CA MET A 313 1.16 8.53 5.01
C MET A 313 1.82 9.89 5.25
N GLU A 314 2.51 10.45 4.26
CA GLU A 314 3.13 11.77 4.30
C GLU A 314 2.34 12.74 3.40
N PHE A 315 2.89 13.15 2.25
CA PHE A 315 2.19 14.04 1.30
C PHE A 315 1.56 13.30 0.11
N GLY A 316 1.81 12.00 -0.06
CA GLY A 316 1.29 11.20 -1.16
C GLY A 316 1.79 11.57 -2.57
N ARG A 317 2.68 12.57 -2.68
CA ARG A 317 3.36 12.96 -3.92
C ARG A 317 4.74 13.57 -3.61
N PRO A 318 5.71 13.50 -4.53
CA PRO A 318 6.99 14.16 -4.34
C PRO A 318 6.84 15.69 -4.26
N PRO A 319 7.75 16.41 -3.59
CA PRO A 319 7.69 17.85 -3.46
C PRO A 319 7.86 18.54 -4.82
N ASP A 320 7.36 19.77 -4.94
CA ASP A 320 7.51 20.60 -6.13
C ASP A 320 8.98 21.01 -6.33
N GLU A 321 9.67 21.30 -5.22
CA GLU A 321 11.11 21.55 -5.20
C GLU A 321 11.77 20.75 -4.06
N ALA A 322 12.95 20.20 -4.34
CA ALA A 322 13.81 19.58 -3.34
C ALA A 322 15.27 19.92 -3.62
N SER A 323 16.03 20.29 -2.60
CA SER A 323 17.44 20.64 -2.74
C SER A 323 18.24 20.30 -1.50
N LEU A 324 19.52 19.97 -1.69
CA LEU A 324 20.44 19.76 -0.59
C LEU A 324 20.65 21.08 0.16
N TYR A 325 20.41 21.06 1.47
CA TYR A 325 20.64 22.20 2.34
C TYR A 325 22.00 22.15 3.02
N ASP A 326 22.35 21.01 3.62
CA ASP A 326 23.63 20.78 4.30
C ASP A 326 23.95 19.28 4.30
N ALA A 327 25.24 18.93 4.40
CA ALA A 327 25.67 17.53 4.48
C ALA A 327 26.96 17.41 5.31
N ARG A 328 26.90 16.66 6.41
CA ARG A 328 28.01 16.52 7.36
C ARG A 328 28.15 15.09 7.85
N THR A 329 29.36 14.76 8.29
CA THR A 329 29.61 13.55 9.06
C THR A 329 29.67 13.94 10.53
N LEU A 330 28.75 13.41 11.33
CA LEU A 330 28.64 13.70 12.76
C LEU A 330 28.80 12.40 13.55
N VAL A 331 29.44 12.44 14.72
CA VAL A 331 29.31 11.38 15.73
C VAL A 331 27.87 11.43 16.23
N TRP A 332 27.02 10.56 15.72
CA TRP A 332 25.57 10.67 15.86
C TRP A 332 25.09 10.05 17.16
N PRO A 333 24.57 10.81 18.14
CA PRO A 333 24.30 10.30 19.50
C PRO A 333 23.41 9.05 19.59
N PRO A 334 22.36 8.87 18.78
CA PRO A 334 21.58 7.62 18.73
C PRO A 334 22.48 6.39 18.49
N SER A 335 23.21 6.39 17.38
CA SER A 335 24.09 5.27 17.00
C SER A 335 25.46 5.23 17.70
N LYS A 336 25.91 6.35 18.29
CA LYS A 336 27.24 6.55 18.90
C LYS A 336 28.44 6.39 17.94
N GLU A 337 28.17 6.38 16.63
CA GLU A 337 29.18 6.24 15.58
C GLU A 337 29.17 7.43 14.62
N PRO A 338 30.29 7.72 13.92
CA PRO A 338 30.32 8.69 12.84
C PRO A 338 29.36 8.27 11.72
N ARG A 339 28.39 9.14 11.40
CA ARG A 339 27.39 8.92 10.36
C ARG A 339 27.34 10.13 9.43
N ARG A 340 27.25 9.86 8.12
CA ARG A 340 26.99 10.89 7.12
C ARG A 340 25.49 11.18 7.12
N LEU A 341 25.14 12.47 7.25
CA LEU A 341 23.77 12.95 7.34
C LEU A 341 23.58 14.08 6.34
N TRP A 342 22.39 14.14 5.75
CA TRP A 342 22.01 15.15 4.77
C TRP A 342 20.74 15.85 5.23
N LEU A 343 20.72 17.17 5.13
CA LEU A 343 19.51 17.97 5.27
C LEU A 343 19.01 18.35 3.89
N VAL A 344 17.72 18.14 3.64
CA VAL A 344 17.08 18.39 2.36
C VAL A 344 15.93 19.35 2.56
N ARG A 345 16.00 20.51 1.91
CA ARG A 345 14.88 21.45 1.84
C ARG A 345 13.85 20.93 0.84
N TYR A 346 12.58 21.03 1.21
CA TYR A 346 11.46 20.72 0.33
C TYR A 346 10.43 21.85 0.32
N LEU A 347 9.68 21.94 -0.78
CA LEU A 347 8.56 22.87 -0.98
C LEU A 347 7.42 22.17 -1.72
N TYR A 348 6.22 22.32 -1.20
CA TYR A 348 4.96 22.00 -1.84
C TYR A 348 4.17 23.29 -2.05
N ARG A 349 3.79 23.58 -3.29
CA ARG A 349 3.06 24.79 -3.66
C ARG A 349 1.57 24.58 -3.47
N GLY A 350 0.92 25.49 -2.74
CA GLY A 350 -0.52 25.53 -2.56
C GLY A 350 -1.18 24.23 -2.07
N ILE A 351 -0.44 23.38 -1.34
CA ILE A 351 -0.94 22.06 -0.91
C ILE A 351 -1.87 22.16 0.30
N ARG A 352 -1.80 23.27 1.06
CA ARG A 352 -2.64 23.49 2.22
C ARG A 352 -4.07 23.88 1.81
N PRO A 353 -5.08 23.62 2.66
CA PRO A 353 -6.48 23.95 2.34
C PRO A 353 -6.74 25.43 2.04
N ASP A 354 -5.91 26.33 2.55
CA ASP A 354 -5.98 27.77 2.30
C ASP A 354 -5.20 28.21 1.05
N GLY A 355 -4.61 27.26 0.30
CA GLY A 355 -3.80 27.50 -0.88
C GLY A 355 -2.40 28.01 -0.58
N SER A 356 -1.94 27.98 0.68
CA SER A 356 -0.58 28.34 1.04
C SER A 356 0.42 27.19 0.78
N ASP A 357 1.68 27.58 0.63
CA ASP A 357 2.79 26.64 0.44
C ASP A 357 3.13 25.92 1.76
N GLU A 358 3.59 24.67 1.65
CA GLU A 358 4.15 23.88 2.74
C GLU A 358 5.64 23.67 2.48
N ALA A 359 6.48 23.97 3.45
CA ALA A 359 7.91 24.01 3.25
C ALA A 359 8.67 23.66 4.53
N GLY A 360 9.72 22.85 4.42
CA GLY A 360 10.49 22.40 5.57
C GLY A 360 11.85 21.84 5.21
N ILE A 361 12.50 21.26 6.21
CA ILE A 361 13.77 20.56 6.08
C ILE A 361 13.59 19.15 6.66
N GLY A 362 13.86 18.14 5.84
CA GLY A 362 13.99 16.76 6.29
C GLY A 362 15.43 16.33 6.42
N MET A 363 15.68 15.25 7.15
CA MET A 363 17.00 14.63 7.29
C MET A 363 17.01 13.25 6.64
N VAL A 364 18.15 12.88 6.03
CA VAL A 364 18.45 11.56 5.48
C VAL A 364 19.77 11.06 6.09
N GLY A 365 19.90 9.74 6.25
CA GLY A 365 21.17 9.05 6.57
C GLY A 365 21.15 8.23 7.87
N SER A 366 20.38 8.64 8.89
CA SER A 366 20.08 7.79 10.05
C SER A 366 18.71 7.15 9.88
N ILE A 367 17.66 7.92 10.17
CA ILE A 367 16.28 7.64 9.79
C ILE A 367 15.84 8.80 8.89
N THR A 368 15.29 8.47 7.72
CA THR A 368 14.75 9.49 6.83
C THR A 368 13.42 9.99 7.37
N PHE A 369 13.36 11.28 7.69
CA PHE A 369 12.20 11.90 8.33
C PHE A 369 12.18 13.42 8.17
N ALA A 370 11.01 14.04 8.25
CA ALA A 370 10.84 15.49 8.32
C ALA A 370 10.06 15.89 9.59
N LEU A 371 10.59 16.83 10.36
CA LEU A 371 9.92 17.36 11.55
C LEU A 371 9.04 18.55 11.15
N TYR A 372 7.80 18.26 10.75
CA TYR A 372 6.81 19.27 10.34
C TYR A 372 6.64 20.36 11.41
N ASP A 373 6.52 21.61 10.96
CA ASP A 373 6.41 22.83 11.80
C ASP A 373 7.59 23.16 12.74
N GLU A 374 8.52 22.24 12.96
CA GLU A 374 9.71 22.43 13.83
C GLU A 374 10.98 22.71 13.02
N ALA A 375 11.31 21.87 12.03
CA ALA A 375 12.50 22.02 11.18
C ALA A 375 12.25 22.99 10.03
N ARG A 376 12.03 24.27 10.37
CA ARG A 376 11.69 25.34 9.41
C ARG A 376 12.88 25.78 8.57
N GLN A 377 12.61 26.33 7.39
CA GLN A 377 13.64 26.67 6.40
C GLN A 377 14.63 27.75 6.86
N GLU A 378 14.25 28.58 7.84
CA GLU A 378 15.06 29.65 8.41
C GLU A 378 16.07 29.15 9.45
N LEU A 379 15.89 27.93 9.97
CA LEU A 379 16.80 27.38 10.97
C LEU A 379 18.18 27.08 10.36
N PRO A 380 19.27 27.41 11.07
CA PRO A 380 20.61 27.01 10.63
C PRO A 380 20.74 25.47 10.68
N PRO A 381 21.61 24.86 9.85
CA PRO A 381 21.77 23.41 9.78
C PRO A 381 21.99 22.74 11.14
N GLU A 382 22.76 23.39 12.02
CA GLU A 382 23.08 22.88 13.35
C GLU A 382 21.83 22.70 14.22
N ASP A 383 20.84 23.57 14.07
CA ASP A 383 19.58 23.50 14.83
C ASP A 383 18.69 22.38 14.33
N VAL A 384 18.68 22.18 13.02
CA VAL A 384 17.91 21.10 12.41
C VAL A 384 18.49 19.74 12.81
N TYR A 385 19.82 19.56 12.75
CA TYR A 385 20.47 18.35 13.25
C TYR A 385 20.19 18.11 14.74
N ALA A 386 20.21 19.18 15.55
CA ALA A 386 19.89 19.10 16.98
C ALA A 386 18.46 18.57 17.21
N LEU A 387 17.46 19.10 16.50
CA LEU A 387 16.07 18.66 16.61
C LEU A 387 15.89 17.20 16.21
N HIS A 388 16.47 16.78 15.07
CA HIS A 388 16.41 15.39 14.62
C HIS A 388 17.12 14.43 15.58
N CYS A 389 18.24 14.84 16.19
CA CYS A 389 18.92 14.03 17.20
C CYS A 389 18.03 13.80 18.43
N CYS A 390 17.32 14.83 18.90
CA CYS A 390 16.39 14.69 20.01
C CYS A 390 15.23 13.76 19.66
N TRP A 391 14.63 13.94 18.49
CA TRP A 391 13.51 13.12 18.01
C TRP A 391 13.89 11.65 17.87
N GLU A 392 15.06 11.34 17.29
CA GLU A 392 15.48 9.95 17.09
C GLU A 392 15.70 9.24 18.43
N LEU A 393 16.32 9.91 19.42
CA LEU A 393 16.45 9.37 20.78
C LEU A 393 15.08 9.14 21.46
N GLU A 394 14.11 10.04 21.24
CA GLU A 394 12.75 9.92 21.75
C GLU A 394 12.04 8.69 21.18
N VAL A 395 12.08 8.51 19.85
CA VAL A 395 11.49 7.34 19.15
C VAL A 395 12.15 6.04 19.60
N GLU A 396 13.46 6.05 19.86
CA GLU A 396 14.21 4.90 20.36
C GLU A 396 14.00 4.63 21.87
N ASN A 397 13.25 5.48 22.58
CA ASN A 397 13.12 5.45 24.05
C ASN A 397 14.49 5.47 24.77
N ASP A 398 15.46 6.19 24.22
CA ASP A 398 16.80 6.31 24.82
C ASP A 398 16.76 7.20 26.07
N PRO A 399 17.37 6.80 27.20
CA PRO A 399 17.35 7.58 28.45
C PRO A 399 18.03 8.96 28.35
N ARG A 400 18.78 9.22 27.27
CA ARG A 400 19.39 10.52 26.97
C ARG A 400 18.44 11.49 26.27
N ALA A 401 17.29 11.01 25.78
CA ALA A 401 16.29 11.88 25.16
C ALA A 401 15.87 12.99 26.14
N PRO A 402 15.82 14.25 25.70
CA PRO A 402 15.37 15.33 26.57
C PRO A 402 13.89 15.18 26.90
N GLN A 403 13.46 15.66 28.06
CA GLN A 403 12.04 15.67 28.44
C GLN A 403 11.18 16.51 27.47
N GLU A 404 11.75 17.56 26.90
CA GLU A 404 11.14 18.38 25.86
C GLU A 404 12.13 18.55 24.71
N ARG A 405 11.70 18.17 23.50
CA ARG A 405 12.49 18.33 22.28
C ARG A 405 12.68 19.82 21.98
N ASN A 406 13.93 20.28 21.99
CA ASN A 406 14.29 21.64 21.61
C ASN A 406 15.74 21.74 21.11
N VAL A 407 16.04 22.82 20.40
CA VAL A 407 17.35 23.07 19.78
C VAL A 407 18.50 23.06 20.79
N ALA A 408 18.33 23.69 21.96
CA ALA A 408 19.41 23.81 22.93
C ALA A 408 19.83 22.44 23.51
N ALA A 409 18.86 21.59 23.81
CA ALA A 409 19.11 20.23 24.27
C ALA A 409 19.81 19.39 23.19
N GLY A 410 19.36 19.47 21.93
CA GLY A 410 19.97 18.73 20.83
C GLY A 410 21.39 19.17 20.51
N ARG A 411 21.67 20.48 20.56
CA ARG A 411 23.03 21.01 20.40
C ARG A 411 23.96 20.48 21.49
N GLU A 412 23.51 20.48 22.75
CA GLU A 412 24.31 19.94 23.85
C GLU A 412 24.62 18.45 23.66
N LEU A 413 23.64 17.65 23.20
CA LEU A 413 23.85 16.23 22.88
C LEU A 413 24.92 16.04 21.79
N LEU A 414 24.84 16.82 20.70
CA LEU A 414 25.81 16.77 19.60
C LEU A 414 27.19 17.26 20.02
N ARG A 415 27.27 18.29 20.85
CA ARG A 415 28.52 18.81 21.42
C ARG A 415 29.20 17.79 22.33
N VAL A 416 28.45 17.15 23.24
CA VAL A 416 28.96 16.12 24.15
C VAL A 416 29.44 14.88 23.39
N ALA A 417 28.81 14.57 22.25
CA ALA A 417 29.26 13.50 21.36
C ALA A 417 30.56 13.82 20.59
N GLY A 418 31.11 15.02 20.74
CA GLY A 418 32.40 15.41 20.16
C GLY A 418 32.32 16.03 18.78
N ASN A 419 31.16 16.57 18.37
CA ASN A 419 31.01 17.27 17.11
C ASN A 419 31.42 18.76 17.27
N PRO A 420 32.51 19.22 16.64
CA PRO A 420 32.92 20.62 16.73
C PRO A 420 31.91 21.53 16.02
N GLY A 421 31.59 22.67 16.64
CA GLY A 421 30.66 23.67 16.09
C GLY A 421 29.20 23.52 16.53
N PHE A 422 28.91 22.57 17.42
CA PHE A 422 27.61 22.39 18.08
C PHE A 422 27.62 22.89 19.52
#